data_AF-A0A0W0UGJ3-F1
#
_entry.id   AF-A0A0W0UGJ3-F1
#
_cell.length_a   1.000
_cell.length_b   1.000
_cell.length_c   1.000
_cell.angle_alpha   90.00
_cell.angle_beta   90.00
_cell.angle_gamma   90.00
#
_symmetry.space_group_name_H-M   'P 1'
#
loop_
_entity.id
_entity.type
_entity.pdbx_description
1 polymer ?
#
loop_
_entity_poly.entity_id
_entity_poly.type
_entity_poly.pdbx_seq_one_letter_code
_entity_poly.pdbx_strand_id
1 'polypeptide(L)'
;MKIEVYNELIRLHRVANDANQTADVRRQATEDFERLFQASDETMKQIVQDAIAPASSTQGSLLYTYRAALTDYSRSHSIFSAADTFFRVGGTRLTNPEEPTPGSSFSPNN
;
A
#
# COMPACT_ATOMS: atom_id res chain seq x y z
N MET A 1 2.47 -10.33 12.26
CA MET A 1 1.80 -10.28 10.93
C MET A 1 2.30 -11.41 10.02
N LYS A 2 1.46 -12.00 9.15
CA LYS A 2 1.91 -12.94 8.10
C LYS A 2 2.58 -12.17 6.96
N ILE A 3 3.89 -12.00 7.03
CA ILE A 3 4.70 -11.16 6.11
C ILE A 3 4.49 -11.55 4.64
N GLU A 4 4.40 -12.84 4.34
CA GLU A 4 4.20 -13.35 2.98
C GLU A 4 2.89 -12.85 2.36
N VAL A 5 1.81 -12.85 3.15
CA VAL A 5 0.49 -12.38 2.70
C VAL A 5 0.52 -10.88 2.42
N TYR A 6 1.16 -10.09 3.28
CA TYR A 6 1.35 -8.65 3.05
C TYR A 6 2.10 -8.42 1.74
N ASN A 7 3.27 -9.06 1.58
CA ASN A 7 4.11 -8.85 0.41
C ASN A 7 3.39 -9.22 -0.89
N GLU A 8 2.61 -10.31 -0.87
CA GLU A 8 1.84 -10.74 -2.03
C GLU A 8 0.70 -9.78 -2.36
N LEU A 9 -0.03 -9.27 -1.37
CA LEU A 9 -1.05 -8.24 -1.58
C LEU A 9 -0.47 -6.96 -2.20
N ILE A 10 0.69 -6.50 -1.72
CA ILE A 10 1.38 -5.34 -2.29
C ILE A 10 1.85 -5.62 -3.72
N ARG A 11 2.37 -6.83 -4.00
CA ARG A 11 2.79 -7.24 -5.34
C ARG A 11 1.62 -7.24 -6.31
N LEU A 12 0.50 -7.86 -5.93
CA LEU A 12 -0.71 -7.93 -6.74
C LEU A 12 -1.27 -6.54 -7.02
N HIS A 13 -1.32 -5.67 -6.01
CA HIS A 13 -1.74 -4.28 -6.19
C HIS A 13 -0.85 -3.52 -7.20
N ARG A 14 0.47 -3.70 -7.14
CA ARG A 14 1.39 -3.07 -8.11
C ARG A 14 1.17 -3.59 -9.52
N VAL A 15 1.05 -4.90 -9.69
CA VAL A 15 0.79 -5.52 -11.01
C VAL A 15 -0.55 -5.04 -11.56
N ALA A 16 -1.59 -4.93 -10.72
CA ALA A 16 -2.91 -4.44 -11.12
C ALA A 16 -2.89 -2.98 -11.62
N ASN A 17 -1.97 -2.16 -11.11
CA ASN A 17 -1.84 -0.74 -11.48
C ASN A 17 -0.68 -0.45 -12.46
N ASP A 18 0.10 -1.45 -12.86
CA ASP A 18 1.22 -1.27 -13.77
C ASP A 18 0.74 -1.14 -15.23
N ALA A 19 0.92 0.06 -15.80
CA ALA A 19 0.52 0.37 -17.16
C ALA A 19 1.22 -0.51 -18.23
N ASN A 20 2.38 -1.09 -17.90
CA ASN A 20 3.14 -1.95 -18.81
C ASN A 20 2.60 -3.39 -18.89
N GLN A 21 1.70 -3.78 -17.98
CA GLN A 21 1.08 -5.10 -18.00
C GLN A 21 -0.11 -5.16 -18.98
N THR A 22 -0.39 -6.35 -19.48
CA THR A 22 -1.58 -6.56 -20.33
C THR A 22 -2.86 -6.40 -19.50
N ALA A 23 -3.97 -6.07 -20.17
CA ALA A 23 -5.27 -5.93 -19.51
C ALA A 23 -5.69 -7.21 -18.76
N ASP A 24 -5.42 -8.38 -19.36
CA ASP A 24 -5.70 -9.67 -18.72
C ASP A 24 -4.86 -9.91 -17.46
N VAL A 25 -3.57 -9.56 -17.50
CA VAL A 25 -2.69 -9.67 -16.32
C VAL A 25 -3.13 -8.73 -15.21
N ARG A 26 -3.50 -7.48 -15.54
CA ARG A 26 -4.04 -6.53 -14.54
C ARG A 26 -5.36 -7.01 -13.94
N ARG A 27 -6.27 -7.54 -14.77
CA ARG A 27 -7.54 -8.10 -14.31
C ARG A 27 -7.32 -9.28 -13.36
N GLN A 28 -6.46 -10.23 -13.76
CA GLN A 28 -6.13 -11.38 -12.94
C GLN A 28 -5.51 -10.95 -11.59
N ALA A 29 -4.57 -10.00 -11.61
CA ALA A 29 -3.97 -9.47 -10.40
C ALA A 29 -4.98 -8.77 -9.48
N THR A 30 -5.98 -8.08 -10.05
CA THR A 30 -7.07 -7.46 -9.28
C THR A 30 -7.95 -8.53 -8.62
N GLU A 31 -8.35 -9.57 -9.37
CA GLU A 31 -9.16 -10.67 -8.84
C GLU A 31 -8.42 -11.49 -7.77
N ASP A 32 -7.12 -11.74 -7.97
CA ASP A 32 -6.26 -12.41 -6.99
C ASP A 32 -6.06 -11.54 -5.75
N PHE A 33 -5.88 -10.23 -5.92
CA PHE A 33 -5.80 -9.28 -4.81
C PHE A 33 -7.07 -9.32 -3.98
N GLU A 34 -8.24 -9.17 -4.61
CA GLU A 34 -9.54 -9.17 -3.92
C GLU A 34 -9.75 -10.49 -3.16
N ARG A 35 -9.47 -11.63 -3.79
CA ARG A 35 -9.60 -12.95 -3.15
C ARG A 35 -8.73 -13.07 -1.91
N LEU A 36 -7.45 -12.72 -2.02
CA LEU A 36 -6.50 -12.81 -0.91
C LEU A 36 -6.81 -11.78 0.18
N PHE A 37 -7.23 -10.58 -0.21
CA PHE A 37 -7.60 -9.49 0.70
C PHE A 37 -8.83 -9.85 1.52
N GLN A 38 -9.85 -10.44 0.90
CA GLN A 38 -11.05 -10.90 1.61
C GLN A 38 -10.77 -12.07 2.56
N ALA A 39 -9.84 -12.95 2.22
CA ALA A 39 -9.40 -14.06 3.07
C ALA A 39 -8.49 -13.62 4.24
N SER A 40 -8.00 -12.38 4.22
CA SER A 40 -7.11 -11.84 5.26
C SER A 40 -7.88 -11.38 6.51
N ASP A 41 -7.19 -11.33 7.65
CA ASP A 41 -7.76 -10.76 8.87
C ASP A 41 -7.90 -9.23 8.80
N GLU A 42 -8.73 -8.65 9.67
CA GLU A 42 -9.01 -7.20 9.67
C GLU A 42 -7.77 -6.34 9.92
N THR A 43 -6.82 -6.81 10.73
CA THR A 43 -5.56 -6.10 10.98
C THR A 43 -4.73 -6.01 9.70
N MET A 44 -4.59 -7.12 8.97
CA MET A 44 -3.92 -7.16 7.67
C MET A 44 -4.61 -6.25 6.65
N LYS A 45 -5.94 -6.29 6.58
CA LYS A 45 -6.72 -5.44 5.67
C LYS A 45 -6.43 -3.95 5.91
N GLN A 46 -6.46 -3.52 7.17
CA GLN A 46 -6.18 -2.14 7.55
C GLN A 46 -4.74 -1.72 7.23
N ILE A 47 -3.74 -2.57 7.54
CA ILE A 47 -2.33 -2.29 7.24
C ILE A 47 -2.10 -2.17 5.74
N VAL A 48 -2.70 -3.06 4.93
CA VAL A 48 -2.57 -3.02 3.46
C VAL A 48 -3.27 -1.80 2.89
N GLN A 49 -4.47 -1.44 3.38
CA GLN A 49 -5.14 -0.20 2.99
C GLN A 49 -4.29 1.03 3.29
N ASP A 50 -3.66 1.09 4.47
CA ASP A 50 -2.72 2.15 4.83
C ASP A 50 -1.46 2.14 3.96
N ALA A 51 -1.03 0.99 3.44
CA ALA A 51 0.12 0.90 2.56
C ALA A 51 -0.17 1.38 1.13
N ILE A 52 -1.38 1.12 0.62
CA ILE A 52 -1.76 1.44 -0.77
C ILE A 52 -2.57 2.74 -0.90
N ALA A 53 -3.03 3.32 0.22
CA ALA A 53 -3.83 4.54 0.19
C ALA A 53 -3.08 5.68 -0.52
N PRO A 54 -3.75 6.42 -1.42
CA PRO A 54 -3.15 7.59 -2.05
C PRO A 54 -2.79 8.62 -0.97
N ALA A 55 -1.56 9.11 -1.00
CA ALA A 55 -1.18 10.33 -0.28
C ALA A 55 -0.52 11.26 -1.28
N SER A 56 -0.85 12.55 -1.19
CA SER A 56 -0.32 13.62 -2.04
C SER A 56 0.91 14.31 -1.42
N SER A 57 1.47 13.74 -0.35
CA SER A 57 2.61 14.34 0.36
C SER A 57 3.35 13.32 1.22
N THR A 58 4.63 13.61 1.48
CA THR A 58 5.45 12.87 2.44
C THR A 58 4.82 12.81 3.84
N GLN A 59 4.20 13.91 4.30
CA GLN A 59 3.53 13.95 5.60
C GLN A 59 2.33 13.00 5.64
N GLY A 60 1.48 12.99 4.60
CA GLY A 60 0.37 12.04 4.50
C GLY A 60 0.87 10.60 4.49
N SER A 61 1.95 10.33 3.77
CA SER A 61 2.57 9.00 3.74
C SER A 61 3.12 8.56 5.10
N LEU A 62 3.75 9.46 5.85
CA LEU A 62 4.21 9.19 7.22
C LEU A 62 3.04 8.92 8.16
N LEU A 63 1.94 9.67 8.04
CA LEU A 63 0.73 9.47 8.84
C LEU A 63 0.13 8.07 8.61
N TYR A 64 -0.03 7.64 7.36
CA TYR A 64 -0.51 6.28 7.07
C TYR A 64 0.46 5.20 7.55
N THR A 65 1.76 5.43 7.41
CA THR A 65 2.79 4.50 7.91
C THR A 65 2.73 4.35 9.43
N TYR A 66 2.56 5.46 10.15
CA TYR A 66 2.38 5.45 11.60
C TYR A 66 1.07 4.77 12.00
N ARG A 67 -0.02 5.03 11.27
CA ARG A 67 -1.32 4.41 11.51
C ARG A 67 -1.28 2.90 11.36
N ALA A 68 -0.60 2.38 10.33
CA ALA A 68 -0.38 0.95 10.16
C ALA A 68 0.41 0.33 11.33
N ALA A 69 1.47 1.01 11.80
CA ALA A 69 2.26 0.57 12.94
C ALA A 69 1.44 0.54 14.25
N LEU A 70 0.58 1.54 14.48
CA LEU A 70 -0.35 1.57 15.61
C LEU A 70 -1.38 0.44 15.52
N THR A 71 -1.90 0.16 14.33
CA THR A 71 -2.82 -0.96 14.10
C THR A 71 -2.16 -2.29 14.46
N ASP A 72 -0.94 -2.55 13.99
CA ASP A 72 -0.20 -3.77 14.39
C ASP A 72 0.07 -3.81 15.90
N TYR A 73 0.51 -2.70 16.50
CA TYR A 73 0.75 -2.61 17.94
C TYR A 73 -0.51 -2.92 18.76
N SER A 74 -1.67 -2.39 18.37
CA SER A 74 -2.94 -2.63 19.07
C SER A 74 -3.33 -4.11 19.09
N ARG A 75 -2.88 -4.88 18.10
CA ARG A 75 -3.16 -6.31 17.98
C ARG A 75 -2.09 -7.17 18.64
N SER A 76 -0.81 -6.84 18.44
CA SER A 76 0.35 -7.64 18.83
C SER A 76 0.91 -7.26 20.20
N HIS A 77 0.62 -6.05 20.68
CA HIS A 77 1.22 -5.41 21.86
C HIS A 77 2.76 -5.38 21.83
N SER A 78 3.36 -5.46 20.65
CA SER A 78 4.82 -5.56 20.47
C SER A 78 5.37 -4.34 19.73
N ILE A 79 6.27 -3.62 20.38
CA ILE A 79 6.97 -2.47 19.79
C ILE A 79 7.82 -2.91 18.59
N PHE A 80 8.48 -4.07 18.67
CA PHE A 80 9.29 -4.60 17.56
C PHE A 80 8.44 -4.94 16.33
N SER A 81 7.24 -5.52 16.55
CA SER A 81 6.30 -5.83 15.46
C SER A 81 5.75 -4.56 14.81
N ALA A 82 5.43 -3.55 15.62
CA ALA A 82 4.99 -2.25 15.15
C ALA A 82 6.08 -1.51 14.35
N ALA A 83 7.34 -1.57 14.81
CA ALA A 83 8.47 -0.99 14.11
C ALA A 83 8.74 -1.70 12.75
N ASP A 84 8.68 -3.04 12.69
CA ASP A 84 8.77 -3.76 11.41
C ASP A 84 7.67 -3.31 10.44
N THR A 85 6.43 -3.23 10.92
CA THR A 85 5.29 -2.75 10.15
C THR A 85 5.53 -1.33 9.64
N PHE A 86 6.03 -0.42 10.49
CA PHE A 86 6.37 0.95 10.11
C PHE A 86 7.35 0.99 8.94
N PHE A 87 8.49 0.31 9.04
CA PHE A 87 9.49 0.35 7.97
C PHE A 87 9.01 -0.32 6.69
N ARG A 88 8.21 -1.40 6.80
CA ARG A 88 7.67 -2.12 5.66
C ARG A 88 6.64 -1.30 4.89
N VAL A 89 5.69 -0.69 5.59
CA VAL A 89 4.69 0.21 5.00
C VAL A 89 5.39 1.45 4.44
N GLY A 90 6.33 2.03 5.18
CA GLY A 90 7.13 3.16 4.71
C GLY A 90 7.85 2.86 3.40
N GLY A 91 8.54 1.72 3.31
CA GLY A 91 9.21 1.28 2.07
C GLY A 91 8.22 1.04 0.91
N THR A 92 7.03 0.50 1.22
CA THR A 92 5.97 0.31 0.22
C THR A 92 5.50 1.66 -0.32
N ARG A 93 5.25 2.63 0.55
CA ARG A 93 4.76 3.96 0.20
C ARG A 93 5.79 4.80 -0.54
N LEU A 94 7.09 4.66 -0.25
CA LEU A 94 8.16 5.30 -1.01
C LEU A 94 8.26 4.80 -2.46
N THR A 95 7.78 3.58 -2.72
CA THR A 95 7.87 2.92 -4.03
C THR A 95 6.52 2.78 -4.72
N ASN A 96 5.44 3.26 -4.09
CA ASN A 96 4.15 3.43 -4.75
C ASN A 96 4.16 4.81 -5.39
N PRO A 97 4.09 4.92 -6.73
CA PRO A 97 4.04 6.22 -7.39
C PRO A 97 2.77 6.94 -6.90
N GLU A 98 2.93 8.13 -6.33
CA GLU A 98 1.80 9.06 -6.20
C GLU A 98 1.24 9.22 -7.63
N GLU A 99 -0.05 8.94 -7.84
CA GLU A 99 -0.68 9.37 -9.09
C GLU A 99 -0.39 10.87 -9.23
N PRO A 100 0.18 11.32 -10.37
CA PRO A 100 0.34 12.74 -10.59
C PRO A 100 -1.06 13.35 -10.52
N THR A 101 -1.26 14.25 -9.56
CA THR A 101 -2.48 15.05 -9.47
C THR A 101 -2.82 15.59 -10.86
N PRO A 102 -4.04 15.39 -11.38
CA PRO A 102 -4.45 16.00 -12.64
C PRO A 102 -4.50 17.51 -12.41
N GLY A 103 -3.42 18.21 -12.78
CA GLY A 103 -3.26 19.64 -12.51
C GLY A 103 -1.82 20.16 -12.65
N SER A 104 -0.80 19.30 -12.61
CA SER A 104 0.59 19.71 -12.83
C SER A 104 1.03 19.58 -14.29
N SER A 105 0.17 19.97 -15.24
CA SER A 105 0.64 20.41 -16.55
C SER A 105 1.16 21.84 -16.38
N PHE A 106 2.45 21.96 -16.14
CA PHE A 106 3.17 23.22 -16.22
C PHE A 106 3.02 23.72 -17.67
N SER A 107 2.13 24.68 -17.92
CA SER A 107 2.15 25.49 -19.14
C SER A 107 3.23 26.57 -18.94
N PRO A 108 4.36 26.54 -19.65
CA PRO A 108 5.16 27.73 -19.76
C PRO A 108 4.42 28.68 -20.71
N ASN A 109 3.80 29.72 -20.16
CA ASN A 109 3.38 30.90 -20.92
C ASN A 109 4.62 31.70 -21.32
N ASN A 110 4.91 31.73 -22.62
CA ASN A 110 5.25 32.89 -23.48
C ASN A 110 6.09 32.47 -24.68
#